data_AF-A0A939UUN0-F1
#
_entry.id   AF-A0A939UUN0-F1
#
_cell.length_a   1.000
_cell.length_b   1.000
_cell.length_c   1.000
_cell.angle_alpha   90.00
_cell.angle_beta   90.00
_cell.angle_gamma   90.00
#
_symmetry.space_group_name_H-M   'P 1'
#
loop_
_entity.id
_entity.type
_entity.pdbx_description
1 polymer ?
#
loop_
_entity_poly.entity_id
_entity_poly.type
_entity_poly.pdbx_seq_one_letter_code
_entity_poly.pdbx_strand_id
1 'polypeptide(L)'
;NYIDTARGYTVSEEYIGYAMEKLGCRDKLFLATKSMAATREAFAADIEKSLTNLRTDHIDLYQIHNPSMEKLDTILAPGGALEALFEAREAGKIGHIGLTAHSTAVFERALELDFVESIMFPYNIVETQGKELVEKCREAGKAFIAMKPMAGGAIEDGGAAMRYLLTDPGVTVVIPGMYRESEIEENTSFDSSPLTEDETARIEKIRATLTGNFCRRCGYCGPCTVGINIPSVFLFAGYLERYGLEDWARDRYAGLPVKASACIECGLCETRCPYELPIRDMLKRAAEEFGE
;
A
#
# COMPACT_ATOMS: atom_id res chain seq x y z
N ASN A 1 -16.62 -5.62 -5.29
CA ASN A 1 -16.53 -6.92 -4.56
C ASN A 1 -15.10 -7.46 -4.49
N TYR A 2 -14.10 -6.58 -4.50
CA TYR A 2 -12.68 -6.94 -4.44
C TYR A 2 -12.17 -6.76 -3.01
N ILE A 3 -11.48 -7.75 -2.44
CA ILE A 3 -10.88 -7.67 -1.10
C ILE A 3 -9.38 -7.90 -1.23
N ASP A 4 -8.59 -6.92 -0.78
CA ASP A 4 -7.13 -7.03 -0.69
C ASP A 4 -6.68 -7.29 0.75
N THR A 5 -5.76 -8.22 0.92
CA THR A 5 -5.06 -8.46 2.19
C THR A 5 -3.61 -8.89 1.95
N ALA A 6 -2.88 -9.26 2.99
CA ALA A 6 -1.53 -9.78 2.88
C ALA A 6 -1.17 -10.67 4.07
N ARG A 7 -0.26 -11.63 3.85
CA ARG A 7 0.40 -12.40 4.92
C ARG A 7 1.04 -11.52 5.99
N GLY A 8 1.55 -10.36 5.57
CA GLY A 8 2.21 -9.39 6.44
C GLY A 8 1.26 -8.52 7.27
N TYR A 9 -0.07 -8.59 7.05
CA TYR A 9 -1.06 -7.73 7.73
C TYR A 9 -1.58 -8.36 9.03
N THR A 10 -0.71 -9.06 9.77
CA THR A 10 -1.04 -9.66 11.07
C THR A 10 -2.25 -10.60 11.01
N VAL A 11 -3.35 -10.26 11.67
CA VAL A 11 -4.60 -11.06 11.79
C VAL A 11 -5.58 -10.85 10.64
N SER A 12 -5.26 -10.01 9.66
CA SER A 12 -6.19 -9.58 8.60
C SER A 12 -6.82 -10.76 7.85
N GLU A 13 -6.01 -11.72 7.40
CA GLU A 13 -6.50 -12.90 6.68
C GLU A 13 -7.45 -13.76 7.52
N GLU A 14 -7.18 -13.93 8.81
CA GLU A 14 -8.02 -14.73 9.71
C GLU A 14 -9.39 -14.10 9.93
N TYR A 15 -9.43 -12.76 10.06
CA TYR A 15 -10.67 -12.02 10.23
C TYR A 15 -11.51 -12.01 8.95
N ILE A 16 -10.88 -11.83 7.79
CA ILE A 16 -11.55 -11.91 6.49
C ILE A 16 -12.09 -13.34 6.27
N GLY A 17 -11.29 -14.37 6.53
CA GLY A 17 -11.70 -15.77 6.41
C GLY A 17 -12.89 -16.12 7.30
N TYR A 18 -12.85 -15.71 8.57
CA TYR A 18 -13.97 -15.88 9.50
C TYR A 18 -15.25 -15.19 8.98
N ALA A 19 -15.16 -13.94 8.52
CA ALA A 19 -16.30 -13.20 8.02
C ALA A 19 -16.90 -13.86 6.75
N MET A 20 -16.06 -14.27 5.81
CA MET A 20 -16.49 -14.93 4.56
C MET A 20 -17.21 -16.25 4.84
N GLU A 21 -16.66 -17.09 5.71
CA GLU A 21 -17.28 -18.35 6.12
C GLU A 21 -18.63 -18.11 6.80
N LYS A 22 -18.70 -17.17 7.75
CA LYS A 22 -19.95 -16.85 8.47
C LYS A 22 -21.05 -16.33 7.56
N LEU A 23 -20.68 -15.58 6.53
CA LEU A 23 -21.62 -14.99 5.57
C LEU A 23 -21.89 -15.87 4.35
N GLY A 24 -21.15 -16.97 4.17
CA GLY A 24 -21.26 -17.84 3.00
C GLY A 24 -21.06 -17.10 1.68
N CYS A 25 -20.10 -16.16 1.64
CA CYS A 25 -19.98 -15.19 0.54
C CYS A 25 -18.71 -15.33 -0.30
N ARG A 26 -17.88 -16.37 -0.10
CA ARG A 26 -16.62 -16.58 -0.82
C ARG A 26 -16.78 -16.44 -2.34
N ASP A 27 -17.81 -17.08 -2.92
CA ASP A 27 -18.05 -17.09 -4.38
C ASP A 27 -18.51 -15.75 -4.96
N LYS A 28 -18.82 -14.76 -4.11
CA LYS A 28 -19.23 -13.41 -4.53
C LYS A 28 -18.07 -12.42 -4.57
N LEU A 29 -16.90 -12.83 -4.09
CA LEU A 29 -15.76 -11.96 -3.84
C LEU A 29 -14.60 -12.31 -4.77
N PHE A 30 -13.89 -11.28 -5.21
CA PHE A 30 -12.56 -11.43 -5.79
C PHE A 30 -11.54 -11.19 -4.67
N LEU A 31 -10.89 -12.27 -4.22
CA LEU A 31 -10.01 -12.28 -3.06
C LEU A 31 -8.55 -12.22 -3.48
N ALA A 32 -7.86 -11.18 -3.05
CA ALA A 32 -6.44 -10.98 -3.30
C ALA A 32 -5.62 -11.05 -2.00
N THR A 33 -4.52 -11.78 -2.01
CA THR A 33 -3.49 -11.71 -0.96
C THR A 33 -2.09 -11.68 -1.57
N LYS A 34 -1.07 -11.55 -0.71
CA LYS A 34 0.32 -11.35 -1.13
C LYS A 34 1.32 -11.82 -0.08
N SER A 35 2.49 -12.26 -0.54
CA SER A 35 3.59 -12.73 0.31
C SER A 35 4.92 -12.04 -0.03
N MET A 36 5.76 -11.85 0.99
CA MET A 36 7.14 -11.40 0.86
C MET A 36 8.15 -12.56 0.77
N ALA A 37 7.73 -13.82 0.72
CA ALA A 37 8.65 -14.94 0.52
C ALA A 37 9.37 -14.83 -0.84
N ALA A 38 10.58 -15.41 -0.93
CA ALA A 38 11.40 -15.35 -2.15
C ALA A 38 11.76 -16.73 -2.72
N THR A 39 11.79 -17.77 -1.89
CA THR A 39 12.07 -19.14 -2.33
C THR A 39 10.78 -19.91 -2.54
N ARG A 40 10.84 -20.94 -3.38
CA ARG A 40 9.73 -21.87 -3.65
C ARG A 40 9.13 -22.40 -2.36
N GLU A 41 9.94 -22.98 -1.47
CA GLU A 41 9.47 -23.65 -0.26
C GLU A 41 8.75 -22.68 0.68
N ALA A 42 9.34 -21.50 0.89
CA ALA A 42 8.76 -20.48 1.76
C ALA A 42 7.47 -19.92 1.18
N PHE A 43 7.41 -19.71 -0.13
CA PHE A 43 6.21 -19.18 -0.78
C PHE A 43 5.08 -20.20 -0.83
N ALA A 44 5.38 -21.48 -1.07
CA ALA A 44 4.41 -22.56 -0.99
C ALA A 44 3.81 -22.67 0.42
N ALA A 45 4.64 -22.60 1.46
CA ALA A 45 4.17 -22.59 2.85
C ALA A 45 3.26 -21.39 3.15
N ASP A 46 3.59 -20.21 2.62
CA ASP A 46 2.74 -19.02 2.74
C ASP A 46 1.40 -19.16 2.01
N ILE A 47 1.36 -19.79 0.84
CA ILE A 47 0.10 -20.07 0.12
C ILE A 47 -0.82 -20.95 0.96
N GLU A 48 -0.33 -22.07 1.50
CA GLU A 48 -1.14 -22.95 2.36
C GLU A 48 -1.65 -22.22 3.60
N LYS A 49 -0.81 -21.37 4.19
CA LYS A 49 -1.19 -20.59 5.36
C LYS A 49 -2.25 -19.54 5.02
N SER A 50 -2.13 -18.86 3.87
CA SER A 50 -3.15 -17.94 3.38
C SER A 50 -4.49 -18.65 3.19
N LEU A 51 -4.52 -19.79 2.49
CA LEU A 51 -5.73 -20.59 2.26
C LEU A 51 -6.39 -21.01 3.59
N THR A 52 -5.57 -21.48 4.54
CA THR A 52 -6.03 -21.86 5.88
C THR A 52 -6.64 -20.66 6.62
N ASN A 53 -5.93 -19.53 6.68
CA ASN A 53 -6.38 -18.35 7.41
C ASN A 53 -7.64 -17.73 6.78
N LEU A 54 -7.69 -17.69 5.44
CA LEU A 54 -8.82 -17.21 4.65
C LEU A 54 -9.98 -18.21 4.59
N ARG A 55 -9.81 -19.43 5.11
CA ARG A 55 -10.82 -20.50 5.16
C ARG A 55 -11.42 -20.80 3.80
N THR A 56 -10.56 -20.92 2.79
CA THR A 56 -10.93 -21.20 1.40
C THR A 56 -9.88 -22.08 0.74
N ASP A 57 -10.27 -22.81 -0.29
CA ASP A 57 -9.43 -23.63 -1.14
C ASP A 57 -8.91 -22.87 -2.39
N HIS A 58 -9.39 -21.65 -2.62
CA HIS A 58 -9.03 -20.84 -3.78
C HIS A 58 -8.78 -19.37 -3.44
N ILE A 59 -7.76 -18.76 -4.04
CA ILE A 59 -7.47 -17.32 -4.01
C ILE A 59 -7.49 -16.78 -5.43
N ASP A 60 -8.29 -15.74 -5.70
CA ASP A 60 -8.46 -15.23 -7.07
C ASP A 60 -7.18 -14.56 -7.59
N LEU A 61 -6.44 -13.84 -6.73
CA LEU A 61 -5.18 -13.19 -7.08
C LEU A 61 -4.13 -13.36 -5.97
N TYR A 62 -2.98 -13.93 -6.30
CA TYR A 62 -1.84 -14.00 -5.39
C TYR A 62 -0.67 -13.16 -5.92
N GLN A 63 -0.16 -12.24 -5.10
CA GLN A 63 0.85 -11.28 -5.54
C GLN A 63 2.19 -11.43 -4.84
N ILE A 64 3.27 -11.15 -5.57
CA ILE A 64 4.61 -10.95 -5.01
C ILE A 64 4.64 -9.58 -4.32
N HIS A 65 4.95 -9.54 -3.02
CA HIS A 65 4.84 -8.34 -2.21
C HIS A 65 6.15 -7.54 -2.18
N ASN A 66 6.15 -6.39 -2.87
CA ASN A 66 7.19 -5.36 -2.88
C ASN A 66 8.63 -5.90 -2.93
N PRO A 67 9.01 -6.64 -3.98
CA PRO A 67 10.37 -7.14 -4.11
C PRO A 67 11.33 -5.98 -4.41
N SER A 68 12.57 -6.05 -3.91
CA SER A 68 13.68 -5.32 -4.51
C SER A 68 14.08 -5.96 -5.84
N MET A 69 14.88 -5.27 -6.67
CA MET A 69 15.40 -5.85 -7.92
C MET A 69 16.17 -7.17 -7.66
N GLU A 70 17.08 -7.18 -6.69
CA GLU A 70 17.84 -8.37 -6.28
C GLU A 70 16.92 -9.52 -5.80
N LYS A 71 15.88 -9.18 -5.03
CA LYS A 71 14.91 -10.17 -4.57
C LYS A 71 14.09 -10.72 -5.72
N LEU A 72 13.78 -9.89 -6.73
CA LEU A 72 13.10 -10.33 -7.93
C LEU A 72 13.97 -11.34 -8.70
N ASP A 73 15.28 -11.13 -8.79
CA ASP A 73 16.20 -12.11 -9.39
C ASP A 73 16.14 -13.46 -8.66
N THR A 74 16.07 -13.44 -7.32
CA THR A 74 15.90 -14.66 -6.51
C THR A 74 14.57 -15.35 -6.78
N ILE A 75 13.49 -14.58 -6.90
CA ILE A 75 12.13 -15.10 -7.14
C ILE A 75 12.03 -15.79 -8.51
N LEU A 76 12.75 -15.28 -9.51
CA LEU A 76 12.74 -15.78 -10.89
C LEU A 76 13.74 -16.91 -11.15
N ALA A 77 14.73 -17.09 -10.27
CA ALA A 77 15.74 -18.15 -10.39
C ALA A 77 15.15 -19.54 -10.09
N PRO A 78 15.83 -20.64 -10.51
CA PRO A 78 15.46 -21.99 -10.11
C PRO A 78 15.37 -22.14 -8.58
N GLY A 79 14.31 -22.77 -8.08
CA GLY A 79 13.98 -22.82 -6.65
C GLY A 79 13.39 -21.51 -6.09
N GLY A 80 13.12 -20.53 -6.94
CA GLY A 80 12.49 -19.26 -6.59
C GLY A 80 10.97 -19.38 -6.40
N ALA A 81 10.38 -18.36 -5.79
CA ALA A 81 8.95 -18.32 -5.49
C ALA A 81 8.03 -18.47 -6.71
N LEU A 82 8.51 -18.15 -7.92
CA LEU A 82 7.71 -18.28 -9.14
C LEU A 82 7.28 -19.73 -9.41
N GLU A 83 8.11 -20.72 -9.07
CA GLU A 83 7.75 -22.14 -9.19
C GLU A 83 6.54 -22.47 -8.32
N ALA A 84 6.52 -22.02 -7.06
CA ALA A 84 5.41 -22.28 -6.15
C ALA A 84 4.10 -21.60 -6.60
N LEU A 85 4.18 -20.40 -7.20
CA LEU A 85 3.03 -19.72 -7.78
C LEU A 85 2.45 -20.52 -8.96
N PHE A 86 3.29 -20.99 -9.88
CA PHE A 86 2.83 -21.80 -11.00
C PHE A 86 2.25 -23.14 -10.55
N GLU A 87 2.90 -23.85 -9.63
CA GLU A 87 2.39 -25.09 -9.05
C GLU A 87 1.02 -24.90 -8.37
N ALA A 88 0.86 -23.82 -7.61
CA ALA A 88 -0.42 -23.50 -6.97
C ALA A 88 -1.51 -23.14 -7.99
N ARG A 89 -1.15 -22.48 -9.10
CA ARG A 89 -2.10 -22.15 -10.18
C ARG A 89 -2.54 -23.40 -10.92
N GLU A 90 -1.59 -24.28 -11.27
CA GLU A 90 -1.87 -25.58 -11.89
C GLU A 90 -2.73 -26.47 -10.98
N ALA A 91 -2.52 -26.40 -9.66
CA ALA A 91 -3.34 -27.10 -8.67
C ALA A 91 -4.72 -26.44 -8.42
N GLY A 92 -5.04 -25.33 -9.08
CA GLY A 92 -6.30 -24.59 -8.93
C GLY A 92 -6.44 -23.81 -7.63
N LYS A 93 -5.37 -23.70 -6.82
CA LYS A 93 -5.37 -22.96 -5.55
C LYS A 93 -5.32 -21.44 -5.75
N ILE A 94 -4.75 -20.98 -6.86
CA ILE A 94 -4.72 -19.57 -7.23
C ILE A 94 -5.23 -19.37 -8.66
N GLY A 95 -5.94 -18.27 -8.91
CA GLY A 95 -6.42 -17.90 -10.24
C GLY A 95 -5.35 -17.13 -11.04
N HIS A 96 -5.01 -15.94 -10.54
CA HIS A 96 -4.13 -14.98 -11.20
C HIS A 96 -2.86 -14.71 -10.37
N ILE A 97 -1.79 -14.32 -11.07
CA ILE A 97 -0.52 -13.93 -10.44
C ILE A 97 -0.25 -12.45 -10.69
N GLY A 98 0.07 -11.72 -9.62
CA GLY A 98 0.41 -10.29 -9.71
C GLY A 98 1.70 -9.92 -8.99
N LEU A 99 2.06 -8.64 -9.07
CA LEU A 99 3.21 -8.08 -8.38
C LEU A 99 2.85 -6.72 -7.81
N THR A 100 3.27 -6.45 -6.57
CA THR A 100 3.16 -5.13 -5.96
C THR A 100 4.52 -4.46 -5.93
N ALA A 101 4.59 -3.16 -6.23
CA ALA A 101 5.83 -2.41 -6.29
C ALA A 101 5.69 -1.07 -5.55
N HIS A 102 6.79 -0.59 -4.98
CA HIS A 102 6.89 0.76 -4.41
C HIS A 102 7.92 1.65 -5.12
N SER A 103 8.74 1.09 -6.03
CA SER A 103 9.63 1.84 -6.89
C SER A 103 9.22 1.72 -8.35
N THR A 104 9.44 2.78 -9.12
CA THR A 104 9.16 2.78 -10.57
C THR A 104 10.02 1.78 -11.32
N ALA A 105 11.27 1.57 -10.91
CA ALA A 105 12.16 0.56 -11.50
C ALA A 105 11.59 -0.88 -11.40
N VAL A 106 11.00 -1.24 -10.26
CA VAL A 106 10.37 -2.57 -10.09
C VAL A 106 9.06 -2.65 -10.87
N PHE A 107 8.29 -1.56 -10.94
CA PHE A 107 7.08 -1.50 -11.77
C PHE A 107 7.44 -1.68 -13.26
N GLU A 108 8.41 -0.93 -13.78
CA GLU A 108 8.92 -1.07 -15.15
C GLU A 108 9.35 -2.51 -15.43
N ARG A 109 10.14 -3.10 -14.53
CA ARG A 109 10.57 -4.49 -14.68
C ARG A 109 9.39 -5.46 -14.69
N ALA A 110 8.36 -5.23 -13.87
CA ALA A 110 7.18 -6.09 -13.82
C ALA A 110 6.33 -6.05 -15.10
N LEU A 111 6.35 -4.94 -15.85
CA LEU A 111 5.67 -4.85 -17.15
C LEU A 111 6.27 -5.81 -18.18
N GLU A 112 7.57 -6.10 -18.08
CA GLU A 112 8.31 -6.99 -18.97
C GLU A 112 8.14 -8.49 -18.64
N LEU A 113 7.50 -8.81 -17.52
CA LEU A 113 7.33 -10.18 -17.06
C LEU A 113 5.98 -10.74 -17.54
N ASP A 114 6.04 -11.78 -18.38
CA ASP A 114 4.85 -12.37 -19.01
C ASP A 114 3.86 -12.95 -18.00
N PHE A 115 4.34 -13.47 -16.87
CA PHE A 115 3.49 -14.07 -15.85
C PHE A 115 2.72 -13.05 -14.99
N VAL A 116 3.08 -11.77 -15.05
CA VAL A 116 2.46 -10.73 -14.22
C VAL A 116 1.16 -10.28 -14.89
N GLU A 117 0.03 -10.58 -14.29
CA GLU A 117 -1.30 -10.26 -14.81
C GLU A 117 -1.87 -8.97 -14.19
N SER A 118 -1.39 -8.60 -13.00
CA SER A 118 -1.74 -7.35 -12.33
C SER A 118 -0.55 -6.71 -11.64
N ILE A 119 -0.54 -5.37 -11.59
CA ILE A 119 0.47 -4.59 -10.87
C ILE A 119 -0.21 -3.64 -9.89
N MET A 120 0.21 -3.68 -8.64
CA MET A 120 -0.23 -2.76 -7.59
C MET A 120 0.86 -1.75 -7.25
N PHE A 121 0.55 -0.45 -7.30
CA PHE A 121 1.53 0.63 -7.08
C PHE A 121 0.89 1.84 -6.39
N PRO A 122 1.62 2.65 -5.60
CA PRO A 122 1.10 3.89 -5.03
C PRO A 122 0.75 4.89 -6.13
N TYR A 123 -0.52 5.23 -6.24
CA TYR A 123 -1.01 6.20 -7.22
C TYR A 123 -2.18 6.99 -6.63
N ASN A 124 -2.04 8.32 -6.58
CA ASN A 124 -3.04 9.26 -6.06
C ASN A 124 -2.70 10.69 -6.51
N ILE A 125 -3.47 11.68 -6.02
CA ILE A 125 -3.38 13.10 -6.40
C ILE A 125 -1.95 13.67 -6.32
N VAL A 126 -1.12 13.17 -5.39
CA VAL A 126 0.24 13.65 -5.13
C VAL A 126 1.33 12.62 -5.38
N GLU A 127 0.98 11.36 -5.63
CA GLU A 127 1.89 10.28 -6.02
C GLU A 127 1.64 9.91 -7.47
N THR A 128 2.11 10.76 -8.40
CA THR A 128 1.87 10.61 -9.84
C THR A 128 3.08 10.06 -10.61
N GLN A 129 4.15 9.65 -9.91
CA GLN A 129 5.38 9.13 -10.53
C GLN A 129 5.16 7.87 -11.37
N GLY A 130 4.07 7.15 -11.12
CA GLY A 130 3.67 5.97 -11.88
C GLY A 130 2.84 6.28 -13.13
N LYS A 131 2.45 7.53 -13.41
CA LYS A 131 1.41 7.86 -14.42
C LYS A 131 1.71 7.27 -15.81
N GLU A 132 2.93 7.43 -16.31
CA GLU A 132 3.31 6.85 -17.60
C GLU A 132 3.34 5.31 -17.57
N LEU A 133 3.68 4.71 -16.43
CA LEU A 133 3.69 3.26 -16.25
C LEU A 133 2.30 2.67 -16.12
N VAL A 134 1.35 3.42 -15.55
CA VAL A 134 -0.07 3.07 -15.50
C VAL A 134 -0.63 2.94 -16.90
N GLU A 135 -0.30 3.87 -17.80
CA GLU A 135 -0.73 3.80 -19.19
C GLU A 135 -0.09 2.60 -19.93
N LYS A 136 1.22 2.37 -19.74
CA LYS A 136 1.88 1.17 -20.28
C LYS A 136 1.29 -0.14 -19.73
N CYS A 137 0.87 -0.17 -18.47
CA CYS A 137 0.19 -1.30 -17.85
C CYS A 137 -1.12 -1.60 -18.60
N ARG A 138 -1.90 -0.55 -18.89
CA ARG A 138 -3.14 -0.62 -19.67
C ARG A 138 -2.89 -1.12 -21.10
N GLU A 139 -1.89 -0.57 -21.79
CA GLU A 139 -1.50 -0.97 -23.14
C GLU A 139 -1.05 -2.43 -23.22
N ALA A 140 -0.35 -2.91 -22.18
CA ALA A 140 0.08 -4.30 -22.05
C ALA A 140 -1.06 -5.28 -21.67
N GLY A 141 -2.29 -4.78 -21.48
CA GLY A 141 -3.43 -5.60 -21.07
C GLY A 141 -3.31 -6.14 -19.63
N LYS A 142 -2.49 -5.52 -18.78
CA LYS A 142 -2.31 -5.90 -17.37
C LYS A 142 -3.20 -5.02 -16.49
N ALA A 143 -3.80 -5.60 -15.46
CA ALA A 143 -4.65 -4.86 -14.53
C ALA A 143 -3.81 -3.98 -13.60
N PHE A 144 -4.21 -2.72 -13.43
CA PHE A 144 -3.56 -1.81 -12.47
C PHE A 144 -4.40 -1.64 -11.21
N ILE A 145 -3.76 -1.84 -10.05
CA ILE A 145 -4.38 -1.66 -8.75
C ILE A 145 -3.76 -0.44 -8.06
N ALA A 146 -4.53 0.66 -7.99
CA ALA A 146 -4.12 1.89 -7.32
C ALA A 146 -4.21 1.71 -5.81
N MET A 147 -3.05 1.64 -5.15
CA MET A 147 -2.98 1.64 -3.69
C MET A 147 -2.70 3.02 -3.12
N LYS A 148 -3.07 3.19 -1.84
CA LYS A 148 -2.96 4.45 -1.09
C LYS A 148 -3.71 5.62 -1.74
N PRO A 149 -5.00 5.48 -2.10
CA PRO A 149 -5.76 6.58 -2.68
C PRO A 149 -5.73 7.86 -1.84
N MET A 150 -5.74 7.73 -0.50
CA MET A 150 -5.65 8.87 0.43
C MET A 150 -4.22 9.24 0.87
N ALA A 151 -3.18 8.79 0.16
CA ALA A 151 -1.77 9.02 0.51
C ALA A 151 -1.40 8.64 1.96
N GLY A 152 -1.96 7.53 2.45
CA GLY A 152 -1.80 7.12 3.84
C GLY A 152 -2.50 8.08 4.81
N GLY A 153 -3.68 8.60 4.45
CA GLY A 153 -4.55 9.49 5.22
C GLY A 153 -4.14 10.96 5.25
N ALA A 154 -3.19 11.37 4.41
CA ALA A 154 -2.83 12.78 4.25
C ALA A 154 -3.84 13.55 3.38
N ILE A 155 -4.55 12.85 2.48
CA ILE A 155 -5.67 13.39 1.72
C ILE A 155 -6.95 13.08 2.48
N GLU A 156 -7.61 14.11 3.01
CA GLU A 156 -8.87 13.96 3.76
C GLU A 156 -10.12 13.98 2.89
N ASP A 157 -10.06 14.68 1.74
CA ASP A 157 -11.15 14.67 0.78
C ASP A 157 -11.14 13.34 0.02
N GLY A 158 -11.77 12.33 0.63
CA GLY A 158 -11.92 11.00 0.06
C GLY A 158 -12.63 11.02 -1.29
N GLY A 159 -13.59 11.93 -1.49
CA GLY A 159 -14.28 12.09 -2.76
C GLY A 159 -13.34 12.56 -3.87
N ALA A 160 -12.55 13.61 -3.62
CA ALA A 160 -11.54 14.05 -4.58
C ALA A 160 -10.51 12.94 -4.88
N ALA A 161 -10.07 12.20 -3.85
CA ALA A 161 -9.12 11.10 -4.01
C ALA A 161 -9.68 9.97 -4.89
N MET A 162 -10.91 9.53 -4.62
CA MET A 162 -11.56 8.46 -5.38
C MET A 162 -11.87 8.91 -6.81
N ARG A 163 -12.42 10.11 -7.00
CA ARG A 163 -12.75 10.64 -8.33
C ARG A 163 -11.53 10.86 -9.21
N TYR A 164 -10.42 11.32 -8.64
CA TYR A 164 -9.15 11.43 -9.35
C TYR A 164 -8.70 10.09 -9.94
N LEU A 165 -8.84 8.99 -9.19
CA LEU A 165 -8.39 7.67 -9.63
C LEU A 165 -9.40 6.96 -10.54
N LEU A 166 -10.69 7.04 -10.22
CA LEU A 166 -11.75 6.39 -11.01
C LEU A 166 -11.92 6.99 -12.41
N THR A 167 -11.45 8.23 -12.62
CA THR A 167 -11.47 8.88 -13.94
C THR A 167 -10.25 8.59 -14.79
N ASP A 168 -9.22 7.95 -14.24
CA ASP A 168 -8.05 7.51 -14.99
C ASP A 168 -8.34 6.15 -15.67
N PRO A 169 -8.38 6.07 -17.01
CA PRO A 169 -8.72 4.84 -17.72
C PRO A 169 -7.65 3.75 -17.57
N GLY A 170 -6.45 4.08 -17.07
CA GLY A 170 -5.43 3.10 -16.74
C GLY A 170 -5.65 2.41 -15.39
N VAL A 171 -6.54 2.93 -14.53
CA VAL A 171 -6.81 2.34 -13.21
C VAL A 171 -7.92 1.29 -13.31
N THR A 172 -7.60 0.04 -12.97
CA THR A 172 -8.57 -1.06 -12.98
C THR A 172 -9.30 -1.18 -11.63
N VAL A 173 -8.56 -1.07 -10.52
CA VAL A 173 -9.10 -1.18 -9.16
C VAL A 173 -8.47 -0.11 -8.28
N VAL A 174 -9.27 0.52 -7.43
CA VAL A 174 -8.81 1.40 -6.35
C VAL A 174 -9.03 0.69 -5.02
N ILE A 175 -8.02 0.66 -4.14
CA ILE A 175 -8.13 0.03 -2.82
C ILE A 175 -8.04 1.07 -1.68
N PRO A 176 -9.15 1.74 -1.33
CA PRO A 176 -9.20 2.63 -0.18
C PRO A 176 -9.18 1.83 1.13
N GLY A 177 -8.37 2.28 2.08
CA GLY A 177 -8.44 1.80 3.46
C GLY A 177 -9.66 2.39 4.15
N MET A 178 -10.27 1.63 5.05
CA MET A 178 -11.46 2.03 5.80
C MET A 178 -11.46 1.37 7.19
N TYR A 179 -12.13 2.02 8.13
CA TYR A 179 -12.29 1.61 9.52
C TYR A 179 -13.76 1.60 9.97
N ARG A 180 -14.58 2.54 9.47
CA ARG A 180 -16.01 2.66 9.79
C ARG A 180 -16.87 2.13 8.67
N GLU A 181 -18.04 1.60 9.01
CA GLU A 181 -19.01 1.12 8.01
C GLU A 181 -19.46 2.23 7.04
N SER A 182 -19.61 3.47 7.51
CA SER A 182 -19.98 4.61 6.65
C SER A 182 -18.95 4.89 5.55
N GLU A 183 -17.66 4.61 5.81
CA GLU A 183 -16.60 4.80 4.81
C GLU A 183 -16.73 3.79 3.66
N ILE A 184 -17.43 2.66 3.84
CA ILE A 184 -17.75 1.72 2.75
C ILE A 184 -18.70 2.40 1.76
N GLU A 185 -19.79 2.99 2.26
CA GLU A 185 -20.77 3.69 1.44
C GLU A 185 -20.13 4.88 0.73
N GLU A 186 -19.34 5.68 1.45
CA GLU A 186 -18.61 6.81 0.86
C GLU A 186 -17.66 6.35 -0.25
N ASN A 187 -16.78 5.38 0.01
CA ASN A 187 -15.80 4.89 -0.98
C ASN A 187 -16.44 4.25 -2.22
N THR A 188 -17.67 3.75 -2.12
CA THR A 188 -18.38 3.09 -3.23
C THR A 188 -19.40 3.98 -3.93
N SER A 189 -19.57 5.22 -3.47
CA SER A 189 -20.55 6.18 -4.00
C SER A 189 -20.11 6.91 -5.28
N PHE A 190 -18.84 6.75 -5.68
CA PHE A 190 -18.25 7.47 -6.81
C PHE A 190 -18.21 6.62 -8.08
N ASP A 191 -18.36 7.27 -9.24
CA ASP A 191 -18.25 6.65 -10.57
C ASP A 191 -17.01 7.14 -11.34
N SER A 192 -16.92 6.79 -12.62
CA SER A 192 -15.84 7.18 -13.55
C SER A 192 -16.24 8.28 -14.53
N SER A 193 -17.32 9.03 -14.28
CA SER A 193 -17.73 10.16 -15.11
C SER A 193 -16.66 11.26 -15.10
N PRO A 194 -16.53 12.09 -16.16
CA PRO A 194 -15.53 13.16 -16.18
C PRO A 194 -15.59 14.07 -14.95
N LEU A 195 -14.42 14.55 -14.49
CA LEU A 195 -14.33 15.47 -13.36
C LEU A 195 -15.06 16.79 -13.67
N THR A 196 -15.80 17.28 -12.69
CA THR A 196 -16.37 18.63 -12.71
C THR A 196 -15.29 19.68 -12.45
N GLU A 197 -15.61 20.96 -12.73
CA GLU A 197 -14.71 22.08 -12.42
C GLU A 197 -14.42 22.19 -10.91
N ASP A 198 -15.43 21.95 -10.06
CA ASP A 198 -15.27 21.94 -8.60
C ASP A 198 -14.34 20.82 -8.13
N GLU A 199 -14.56 19.58 -8.59
CA GLU A 199 -13.69 18.45 -8.26
C GLU A 199 -12.26 18.71 -8.71
N THR A 200 -12.07 19.27 -9.91
CA THR A 200 -10.76 19.64 -10.44
C THR A 200 -10.08 20.68 -9.55
N ALA A 201 -10.80 21.72 -9.13
CA ALA A 201 -10.27 22.75 -8.24
C ALA A 201 -9.88 22.18 -6.86
N ARG A 202 -10.68 21.25 -6.30
CA ARG A 202 -10.37 20.57 -5.04
C ARG A 202 -9.12 19.70 -5.16
N ILE A 203 -9.00 18.93 -6.25
CA ILE A 203 -7.82 18.10 -6.54
C ILE A 203 -6.55 18.97 -6.64
N GLU A 204 -6.59 20.07 -7.39
CA GLU A 204 -5.42 20.96 -7.53
C GLU A 204 -5.06 21.66 -6.22
N LYS A 205 -6.06 22.03 -5.39
CA LYS A 205 -5.81 22.57 -4.04
C LYS A 205 -5.10 21.56 -3.14
N ILE A 206 -5.55 20.29 -3.14
CA ILE A 206 -4.91 19.20 -2.40
C ILE A 206 -3.48 19.03 -2.87
N ARG A 207 -3.27 18.97 -4.20
CA ARG A 207 -1.94 18.82 -4.80
C ARG A 207 -1.00 19.94 -4.36
N ALA A 208 -1.45 21.19 -4.40
CA ALA A 208 -0.65 22.34 -3.99
C ALA A 208 -0.29 22.32 -2.49
N THR A 209 -1.22 21.87 -1.64
CA THR A 209 -1.04 21.84 -0.18
C THR A 209 -0.12 20.70 0.27
N LEU A 210 -0.21 19.55 -0.39
CA LEU A 210 0.58 18.35 -0.08
C LEU A 210 1.85 18.24 -0.93
N THR A 211 2.45 19.39 -1.28
CA THR A 211 3.75 19.44 -1.97
C THR A 211 4.90 19.11 -1.01
N GLY A 212 5.89 18.35 -1.47
CA GLY A 212 7.14 18.07 -0.74
C GLY A 212 7.19 16.76 0.06
N ASN A 213 8.10 16.71 1.02
CA ASN A 213 8.46 15.51 1.79
C ASN A 213 7.51 15.29 2.97
N PHE A 214 6.55 14.36 2.84
CA PHE A 214 5.68 13.94 3.95
C PHE A 214 5.66 12.41 4.13
N CYS A 215 5.45 11.95 5.36
CA CYS A 215 5.43 10.52 5.65
C CYS A 215 4.11 9.87 5.19
N ARG A 216 4.21 8.78 4.43
CA ARG A 216 3.05 7.96 3.99
C ARG A 216 2.65 6.86 4.98
N ARG A 217 3.27 6.83 6.17
CA ARG A 217 3.00 5.87 7.25
C ARG A 217 3.07 4.38 6.87
N CYS A 218 3.92 4.04 5.90
CA CYS A 218 4.05 2.65 5.43
C CYS A 218 4.82 1.70 6.38
N GLY A 219 5.59 2.24 7.33
CA GLY A 219 6.35 1.43 8.30
C GLY A 219 7.68 0.87 7.80
N TYR A 220 7.99 0.93 6.50
CA TYR A 220 9.22 0.33 5.93
C TYR A 220 10.54 0.90 6.45
N CYS A 221 10.53 2.11 7.02
CA CYS A 221 11.71 2.69 7.66
C CYS A 221 12.13 1.93 8.95
N GLY A 222 11.23 1.15 9.53
CA GLY A 222 11.47 0.39 10.75
C GLY A 222 12.25 -0.92 10.55
N PRO A 223 12.76 -1.50 11.65
CA PRO A 223 12.85 -0.90 12.98
C PRO A 223 13.95 0.18 13.02
N CYS A 224 13.72 1.24 13.82
CA CYS A 224 14.74 2.24 14.14
C CYS A 224 15.75 1.64 15.13
N THR A 225 17.05 1.94 14.97
CA THR A 225 18.13 1.41 15.81
C THR A 225 18.04 1.83 17.27
N VAL A 226 17.33 2.93 17.56
CA VAL A 226 17.10 3.45 18.91
C VAL A 226 15.64 3.34 19.34
N GLY A 227 14.79 2.63 18.58
CA GLY A 227 13.41 2.34 18.95
C GLY A 227 12.38 3.43 18.64
N ILE A 228 12.73 4.49 17.91
CA ILE A 228 11.75 5.51 17.48
C ILE A 228 10.71 4.88 16.55
N ASN A 229 9.43 5.09 16.85
CA ASN A 229 8.34 4.82 15.92
C ASN A 229 8.21 6.00 14.93
N ILE A 230 9.07 5.99 13.91
CA ILE A 230 9.20 7.07 12.92
C ILE A 230 7.84 7.41 12.25
N PRO A 231 7.03 6.43 11.78
CA PRO A 231 5.72 6.72 11.22
C PRO A 231 4.78 7.46 12.19
N SER A 232 4.76 7.08 13.47
CA SER A 232 3.93 7.76 14.48
C SER A 232 4.42 9.17 14.77
N VAL A 233 5.74 9.39 14.86
CA VAL A 233 6.30 10.74 15.02
C VAL A 233 5.82 11.67 13.90
N PHE A 234 5.97 11.24 12.64
CA PHE A 234 5.58 12.07 11.50
C PHE A 234 4.06 12.21 11.33
N LEU A 235 3.29 11.23 11.79
CA LEU A 235 1.84 11.38 11.90
C LEU A 235 1.49 12.53 12.84
N PHE A 236 2.08 12.53 14.04
CA PHE A 236 1.77 13.55 15.04
C PHE A 236 2.29 14.92 14.61
N ALA A 237 3.48 15.02 14.03
CA ALA A 237 4.01 16.27 13.47
C ALA A 237 3.06 16.83 12.39
N GLY A 238 2.54 15.96 11.51
CA GLY A 238 1.51 16.34 10.55
C GLY A 238 0.24 16.90 11.21
N TYR A 239 -0.17 16.36 12.37
CA TYR A 239 -1.31 16.85 13.15
C TYR A 239 -1.10 18.24 13.77
N LEU A 240 0.14 18.62 14.10
CA LEU A 240 0.47 19.97 14.57
C LEU A 240 0.22 21.01 13.47
N GLU A 241 0.69 20.75 12.25
CA GLU A 241 0.71 21.76 11.19
C GLU A 241 -0.60 21.87 10.40
N ARG A 242 -1.36 20.78 10.26
CA ARG A 242 -2.40 20.68 9.20
C ARG A 242 -3.84 20.60 9.69
N TYR A 243 -4.07 20.18 10.93
CA TYR A 243 -5.41 19.69 11.33
C TYR A 243 -6.05 20.43 12.52
N GLY A 244 -5.41 21.46 13.08
CA GLY A 244 -5.93 22.18 14.25
C GLY A 244 -6.12 21.28 15.48
N LEU A 245 -5.42 20.14 15.52
CA LEU A 245 -5.47 19.12 16.58
C LEU A 245 -4.19 19.15 17.42
N GLU A 246 -3.67 20.36 17.68
CA GLU A 246 -2.36 20.56 18.31
C GLU A 246 -2.28 19.84 19.67
N ASP A 247 -3.24 20.06 20.56
CA ASP A 247 -3.27 19.45 21.90
C ASP A 247 -3.27 17.92 21.81
N TRP A 248 -4.09 17.35 20.90
CA TRP A 248 -4.16 15.91 20.70
C TRP A 248 -2.85 15.34 20.17
N ALA A 249 -2.21 16.03 19.23
CA ALA A 249 -0.92 15.63 18.68
C ALA A 249 0.17 15.64 19.76
N ARG A 250 0.22 16.69 20.59
CA ARG A 250 1.16 16.82 21.70
C ARG A 250 0.95 15.72 22.74
N ASP A 251 -0.30 15.41 23.13
CA ASP A 251 -0.61 14.33 24.07
C ASP A 251 -0.17 12.96 23.55
N ARG A 252 -0.49 12.66 22.29
CA ARG A 252 -0.10 11.38 21.65
C ARG A 252 1.40 11.26 21.51
N TYR A 253 2.06 12.35 21.13
CA TYR A 253 3.50 12.42 21.06
C TYR A 253 4.14 12.20 22.43
N ALA A 254 3.63 12.84 23.48
CA ALA A 254 4.08 12.68 24.87
C ALA A 254 3.91 11.24 25.40
N GLY A 255 2.98 10.47 24.85
CA GLY A 255 2.84 9.03 25.14
C GLY A 255 3.84 8.09 24.46
N LEU A 256 4.63 8.55 23.47
CA LEU A 256 5.60 7.69 22.77
C LEU A 256 6.72 7.18 23.69
N PRO A 257 7.10 5.88 23.65
CA PRO A 257 8.20 5.35 24.46
C PRO A 257 9.56 5.97 24.15
N VAL A 258 9.80 6.30 22.89
CA VAL A 258 11.02 6.96 22.40
C VAL A 258 10.61 8.11 21.49
N LYS A 259 11.15 9.30 21.76
CA LYS A 259 10.83 10.54 21.05
C LYS A 259 11.77 10.79 19.87
N ALA A 260 11.42 11.76 19.01
CA ALA A 260 12.21 12.14 17.85
C ALA A 260 13.61 12.66 18.22
N SER A 261 13.75 13.37 19.35
CA SER A 261 15.05 13.88 19.85
C SER A 261 16.08 12.78 20.13
N ALA A 262 15.65 11.52 20.31
CA ALA A 262 16.54 10.39 20.52
C ALA A 262 17.29 9.95 19.23
N CYS A 263 17.01 10.58 18.08
CA CYS A 263 17.61 10.22 16.80
C CYS A 263 19.15 10.42 16.83
N ILE A 264 19.89 9.34 16.60
CA ILE A 264 21.37 9.35 16.50
C ILE A 264 21.89 9.55 15.07
N GLU A 265 21.00 9.93 14.15
CA GLU A 265 21.34 10.26 12.75
C GLU A 265 22.02 9.15 11.91
N CYS A 266 21.85 7.87 12.28
CA CYS A 266 22.51 6.74 11.61
C CYS A 266 22.13 6.53 10.13
N GLY A 267 21.02 7.11 9.65
CA GLY A 267 20.61 7.08 8.24
C GLY A 267 19.95 5.79 7.73
N LEU A 268 19.93 4.71 8.51
CA LEU A 268 19.39 3.40 8.07
C LEU A 268 17.90 3.43 7.69
N CYS A 269 17.12 4.34 8.28
CA CYS A 269 15.72 4.53 7.93
C CYS A 269 15.52 5.09 6.52
N GLU A 270 16.43 5.97 6.06
CA GLU A 270 16.37 6.62 4.75
C GLU A 270 16.69 5.63 3.64
N THR A 271 17.66 4.72 3.85
CA THR A 271 17.99 3.66 2.89
C THR A 271 16.84 2.68 2.65
N ARG A 272 15.85 2.65 3.55
CA ARG A 272 14.65 1.79 3.46
C ARG A 272 13.43 2.56 2.99
N CYS A 273 13.49 3.89 2.90
CA CYS A 273 12.33 4.70 2.55
C CYS A 273 12.12 4.65 1.04
N PRO A 274 10.97 4.14 0.53
CA PRO A 274 10.73 4.08 -0.91
C PRO A 274 10.44 5.46 -1.53
N TYR A 275 10.35 6.51 -0.70
CA TYR A 275 10.06 7.88 -1.11
C TYR A 275 11.25 8.81 -0.91
N GLU A 276 12.42 8.27 -0.55
CA GLU A 276 13.67 9.02 -0.39
C GLU A 276 13.54 10.23 0.55
N LEU A 277 12.67 10.10 1.57
CA LEU A 277 12.44 11.17 2.52
C LEU A 277 13.72 11.45 3.34
N PRO A 278 14.05 12.72 3.61
CA PRO A 278 15.13 13.09 4.53
C PRO A 278 14.66 12.89 5.98
N ILE A 279 14.49 11.63 6.37
CA ILE A 279 13.90 11.23 7.65
C ILE A 279 14.67 11.84 8.83
N ARG A 280 15.99 11.97 8.76
CA ARG A 280 16.79 12.57 9.84
C ARG A 280 16.43 14.04 10.05
N ASP A 281 16.38 14.81 8.98
CA ASP A 281 16.01 16.24 9.05
C ASP A 281 14.54 16.42 9.43
N MET A 282 13.66 15.52 8.98
CA MET A 282 12.26 15.50 9.40
C MET A 282 12.12 15.17 10.90
N LEU A 283 12.91 14.25 11.45
CA LEU A 283 12.88 13.93 12.88
C LEU A 283 13.39 15.10 13.73
N LYS A 284 14.44 15.80 13.28
CA LYS A 284 14.93 17.03 13.93
C LYS A 284 13.84 18.09 14.01
N ARG A 285 13.19 18.39 12.88
CA ARG A 285 12.07 19.34 12.83
C ARG A 285 10.91 18.92 13.73
N ALA A 286 10.54 17.64 13.71
CA ALA A 286 9.50 17.13 14.60
C ALA A 286 9.87 17.33 16.08
N ALA A 287 11.13 17.07 16.47
CA ALA A 287 11.59 17.33 17.84
C ALA A 287 11.43 18.80 18.24
N GLU A 288 11.83 19.73 17.35
CA GLU A 288 11.67 21.18 17.55
C GLU A 288 10.19 21.58 17.68
N GLU A 289 9.32 21.09 16.80
CA GLU A 289 7.87 21.37 16.80
C GLU A 289 7.17 20.85 18.08
N PHE A 290 7.62 19.72 18.60
CA PHE A 290 7.14 19.15 19.86
C PHE A 290 7.80 19.74 21.12
N GLY A 291 8.80 20.62 20.95
CA GLY A 291 9.43 21.37 22.05
C GLY A 291 10.48 20.56 22.83
N GLU A 292 11.20 19.67 22.15
CA GLU A 292 12.32 18.90 22.72
C GLU A 292 13.69 19.55 22.57
#